data_AF-A0A550GJA2-F1
#
_entry.id   AF-A0A550GJA2-F1
#
_cell.length_a   1.000
_cell.length_b   1.000
_cell.length_c   1.000
_cell.angle_alpha   90.00
_cell.angle_beta   90.00
_cell.angle_gamma   90.00
#
_symmetry.space_group_name_H-M   'P 1'
#
loop_
_entity.id
_entity.type
_entity.pdbx_description
1 polymer ?
#
loop_
_entity_poly.entity_id
_entity_poly.type
_entity_poly.pdbx_seq_one_letter_code
_entity_poly.pdbx_strand_id
1 'polypeptide(L)'
;MGRLEIDVSPSVRRWTPYSMLLILAIIALLWTPDVAGYYTAGTIPPAISVDGAHTLIIVFQDYAIILPLTLLTAWLTRRGEKAGYILAPVVLIKALSIPLSVLGMIAAMQIYGVPASLGQAAVFVVGAALIGAYTRHYLNGMTLREAP
;
A
#
# COMPACT_ATOMS: atom_id res chain seq x y z
N MET A 1 28.07 -17.66 16.07
CA MET A 1 26.69 -17.40 15.61
C MET A 1 26.71 -17.41 14.10
N GLY A 2 26.04 -18.37 13.44
CA GLY A 2 25.94 -18.43 11.98
C GLY A 2 25.23 -17.20 11.42
N ARG A 3 25.70 -16.68 10.28
CA ARG A 3 25.09 -15.50 9.64
C ARG A 3 23.87 -15.96 8.85
N LEU A 4 22.67 -15.57 9.23
CA LEU A 4 21.46 -15.88 8.47
C LEU A 4 21.46 -15.05 7.17
N GLU A 5 21.37 -15.72 6.03
CA GLU A 5 21.20 -15.11 4.72
C GLU A 5 19.76 -15.23 4.23
N ILE A 6 19.23 -14.11 3.72
CA ILE A 6 17.94 -14.09 3.04
C ILE A 6 18.15 -14.61 1.62
N ASP A 7 17.55 -15.76 1.34
CA ASP A 7 17.44 -16.32 0.00
C ASP A 7 16.08 -15.94 -0.60
N VAL A 8 16.12 -15.37 -1.79
CA VAL A 8 14.96 -14.78 -2.48
C VAL A 8 14.77 -15.49 -3.82
N SER A 9 13.59 -16.06 -4.01
CA SER A 9 13.25 -16.77 -5.25
C SER A 9 13.39 -15.86 -6.49
N PRO A 10 13.74 -16.42 -7.66
CA PRO A 10 13.91 -15.64 -8.89
C PRO A 10 12.65 -14.84 -9.29
N SER A 11 11.47 -15.42 -9.05
CA SER A 11 10.20 -14.76 -9.34
C SER A 11 9.98 -13.54 -8.45
N VAL A 12 10.17 -13.67 -7.13
CA VAL A 12 10.06 -12.53 -6.20
C VAL A 12 11.07 -11.44 -6.56
N ARG A 13 12.34 -11.80 -6.73
CA ARG A 13 13.40 -10.87 -7.14
C ARG A 13 13.04 -10.09 -8.40
N ARG A 14 12.43 -10.74 -9.39
CA ARG A 14 12.02 -10.11 -10.65
C ARG A 14 10.85 -9.14 -10.46
N TRP A 15 9.81 -9.53 -9.71
CA TRP A 15 8.54 -8.80 -9.67
C TRP A 15 8.46 -7.73 -8.58
N THR A 16 9.21 -7.87 -7.48
CA THR A 16 9.15 -6.92 -6.35
C THR A 16 9.33 -5.45 -6.74
N PRO A 17 10.37 -5.04 -7.49
CA PRO A 17 10.53 -3.62 -7.82
C PRO A 17 9.35 -3.06 -8.62
N TYR A 18 8.78 -3.84 -9.54
CA TYR A 18 7.62 -3.41 -10.34
C TYR A 18 6.35 -3.32 -9.49
N SER A 19 6.13 -4.27 -8.58
CA SER A 19 5.02 -4.22 -7.65
C SER A 19 5.09 -2.99 -6.73
N MET A 20 6.29 -2.64 -6.25
CA MET A 20 6.48 -1.44 -5.42
C MET A 20 6.18 -0.16 -6.21
N LEU A 21 6.63 -0.05 -7.46
CA LEU A 21 6.31 1.09 -8.31
C LEU A 21 4.82 1.20 -8.62
N LEU A 22 4.15 0.06 -8.83
CA LEU A 22 2.69 0.05 -9.03
C LEU A 22 1.96 0.52 -7.77
N ILE A 23 2.33 0.01 -6.60
CA ILE A 23 1.77 0.44 -5.31
C ILE A 23 2.02 1.95 -5.09
N LEU A 24 3.24 2.42 -5.36
CA LEU A 24 3.59 3.84 -5.28
C LEU A 24 2.65 4.70 -6.14
N ALA A 25 2.44 4.31 -7.40
CA ALA A 25 1.57 5.03 -8.32
C ALA A 25 0.11 5.02 -7.84
N ILE A 26 -0.41 3.87 -7.39
CA ILE A 26 -1.78 3.76 -6.89
C ILE A 26 -2.00 4.65 -5.66
N ILE A 27 -1.11 4.59 -4.67
CA ILE A 27 -1.22 5.40 -3.44
C ILE A 27 -1.11 6.89 -3.77
N ALA A 28 -0.19 7.28 -4.65
CA ALA A 28 -0.05 8.67 -5.06
C ALA A 28 -1.33 9.18 -5.75
N LEU A 29 -1.89 8.39 -6.68
CA LEU A 29 -3.10 8.75 -7.42
C LEU A 29 -4.35 8.78 -6.54
N LEU A 30 -4.44 7.91 -5.52
CA LEU A 30 -5.59 7.84 -4.63
C LEU A 30 -5.89 9.18 -3.95
N TRP A 31 -4.85 9.88 -3.52
CA TRP A 31 -4.96 11.12 -2.76
C TRP A 31 -4.74 12.38 -3.60
N THR A 32 -4.33 12.22 -4.86
CA THR A 32 -4.06 13.35 -5.76
C THR A 32 -5.26 14.28 -5.93
N PRO A 33 -6.52 13.80 -6.08
CA PRO A 33 -7.67 14.69 -6.21
C PRO A 33 -7.85 15.65 -5.03
N ASP A 34 -7.71 15.15 -3.79
CA ASP A 34 -7.86 15.96 -2.58
C ASP A 34 -6.75 16.99 -2.44
N VAL A 35 -5.50 16.57 -2.70
CA VAL A 35 -4.33 17.46 -2.61
C VAL A 35 -4.36 18.50 -3.73
N ALA A 36 -4.64 18.09 -4.97
CA ALA A 36 -4.68 18.99 -6.11
C ALA A 36 -5.81 20.01 -5.97
N GLY A 37 -7.03 19.58 -5.59
CA GLY A 37 -8.17 20.47 -5.41
C GLY A 37 -7.90 21.58 -4.39
N TYR A 38 -7.23 21.25 -3.28
CA TYR A 38 -6.80 22.23 -2.29
C TYR A 38 -5.86 23.28 -2.90
N TYR A 39 -4.82 22.88 -3.64
CA TYR A 39 -3.84 23.82 -4.19
C TYR A 39 -4.34 24.61 -5.41
N THR A 40 -5.19 24.02 -6.26
CA THR A 40 -5.63 24.68 -7.51
C THR A 40 -6.94 25.43 -7.38
N ALA A 41 -7.85 24.97 -6.52
CA ALA A 41 -9.20 25.51 -6.40
C ALA A 41 -9.52 26.04 -4.99
N GLY A 42 -8.60 25.89 -4.03
CA GLY A 42 -8.83 26.26 -2.62
C GLY A 42 -9.91 25.42 -1.96
N THR A 43 -10.26 24.25 -2.52
CA THR A 43 -11.35 23.42 -1.97
C THR A 43 -10.85 22.69 -0.74
N ILE A 44 -11.60 22.81 0.36
CA ILE A 44 -11.33 22.06 1.58
C ILE A 44 -11.82 20.61 1.38
N PRO A 45 -10.95 19.60 1.54
CA PRO A 45 -11.32 18.20 1.37
C PRO A 45 -12.55 17.81 2.20
N PRO A 46 -13.48 16.99 1.65
CA PRO A 46 -14.72 16.61 2.33
C PRO A 46 -14.51 16.02 3.72
N ALA A 47 -13.44 15.26 3.92
CA ALA A 47 -13.12 14.69 5.23
C ALA A 47 -12.91 15.76 6.32
N ILE A 48 -12.41 16.95 5.96
CA ILE A 48 -12.26 18.08 6.89
C ILE A 48 -13.58 18.85 7.03
N SER A 49 -14.23 19.15 5.91
CA SER A 49 -15.40 20.05 5.89
C SER A 49 -16.72 19.39 6.29
N VAL A 50 -16.86 18.08 6.09
CA VAL A 50 -18.10 17.31 6.30
C VAL A 50 -17.94 16.31 7.44
N ASP A 51 -16.82 15.57 7.47
CA ASP A 51 -16.65 14.46 8.42
C ASP A 51 -16.00 14.89 9.75
N GLY A 52 -15.75 16.19 9.91
CA GLY A 52 -15.19 16.77 11.14
C GLY A 52 -13.74 16.38 11.42
N ALA A 53 -13.01 15.86 10.44
CA ALA A 53 -11.61 15.53 10.62
C ALA A 53 -10.80 16.82 10.82
N HIS A 54 -10.11 16.92 11.96
CA HIS A 54 -9.24 18.06 12.23
C HIS A 54 -8.06 18.14 11.25
N THR A 55 -7.64 16.99 10.70
CA THR A 55 -6.55 16.89 9.71
C THR A 55 -6.77 15.72 8.76
N LEU A 56 -6.08 15.74 7.62
CA LEU A 56 -5.92 14.58 6.73
C LEU A 56 -4.69 13.76 7.10
N ILE A 57 -4.64 13.24 8.33
CA ILE A 57 -3.47 12.50 8.83
C ILE A 57 -3.08 11.33 7.91
N ILE A 58 -4.06 10.67 7.29
CA ILE A 58 -3.83 9.55 6.37
C ILE A 58 -3.12 10.04 5.10
N VAL A 59 -3.57 11.15 4.52
CA VAL A 59 -2.93 11.76 3.33
C VAL A 59 -1.50 12.16 3.67
N PHE A 60 -1.29 12.82 4.81
CA PHE A 60 0.04 13.23 5.24
C PHE A 60 0.95 12.02 5.46
N GLN A 61 0.49 11.00 6.18
CA GLN A 61 1.24 9.77 6.40
C GLN A 61 1.61 9.09 5.08
N ASP A 62 0.66 9.01 4.14
CA ASP A 62 0.88 8.31 2.88
C ASP A 62 1.89 9.06 2.00
N TYR A 63 1.78 10.38 1.86
CA TYR A 63 2.74 11.18 1.08
C TYR A 63 4.11 11.34 1.76
N ALA A 64 4.15 11.59 3.07
CA ALA A 64 5.39 11.93 3.76
C ALA A 64 6.21 10.70 4.16
N ILE A 65 5.56 9.55 4.36
CA ILE A 65 6.23 8.33 4.87
C ILE A 65 6.10 7.19 3.87
N ILE A 66 4.87 6.84 3.47
CA ILE A 66 4.65 5.61 2.70
C ILE A 66 5.20 5.72 1.28
N LEU A 67 4.99 6.83 0.59
CA LEU A 67 5.52 7.01 -0.76
C LEU A 67 7.06 6.99 -0.79
N PRO A 68 7.81 7.75 0.05
CA PRO A 68 9.26 7.66 0.10
C PRO A 68 9.76 6.27 0.47
N LEU A 69 9.12 5.61 1.45
CA LEU A 69 9.49 4.25 1.85
C LEU A 69 9.26 3.25 0.71
N THR A 70 8.16 3.37 -0.01
CA THR A 70 7.83 2.51 -1.16
C THR A 70 8.82 2.73 -2.30
N LEU A 71 9.17 3.99 -2.59
CA LEU A 71 10.16 4.33 -3.60
C LEU A 71 11.56 3.80 -3.25
N LEU A 72 11.98 3.98 -2.00
CA LEU A 72 13.25 3.45 -1.49
C LEU A 72 13.28 1.91 -1.59
N THR A 73 12.18 1.26 -1.22
CA THR A 73 12.03 -0.20 -1.32
C THR A 73 12.11 -0.66 -2.77
N ALA A 74 11.44 0.02 -3.70
CA ALA A 74 11.52 -0.27 -5.13
C ALA A 74 12.97 -0.14 -5.65
N TRP A 75 13.66 0.93 -5.26
CA TRP A 75 15.03 1.19 -5.66
C TRP A 75 16.00 0.12 -5.12
N LEU A 76 15.93 -0.20 -3.83
CA LEU A 76 16.79 -1.22 -3.20
C LEU A 76 16.55 -2.61 -3.80
N THR A 77 15.29 -3.01 -3.98
CA THR A 77 14.95 -4.33 -4.54
C THR A 77 15.38 -4.45 -6.00
N ARG A 78 15.31 -3.36 -6.78
CA ARG A 78 15.81 -3.30 -8.16
C ARG A 78 17.34 -3.45 -8.25
N ARG A 79 18.06 -2.97 -7.23
CA ARG A 79 19.51 -3.19 -7.09
C ARG A 79 19.88 -4.56 -6.53
N GLY A 80 18.89 -5.37 -6.13
CA GLY A 80 19.12 -6.68 -5.53
C GLY A 80 19.59 -6.63 -4.07
N GLU A 81 19.46 -5.48 -3.40
CA GLU A 81 19.91 -5.25 -2.02
C GLU A 81 18.99 -5.95 -1.02
N LYS A 82 19.57 -6.69 -0.06
CA LYS A 82 18.82 -7.45 0.97
C LYS A 82 17.89 -6.55 1.79
N ALA A 83 18.31 -5.32 2.10
CA ALA A 83 17.51 -4.35 2.85
C ALA A 83 16.16 -4.04 2.18
N GLY A 84 16.10 -4.00 0.85
CA GLY A 84 14.84 -3.76 0.13
C GLY A 84 13.83 -4.88 0.33
N TYR A 85 14.29 -6.13 0.41
CA TYR A 85 13.42 -7.28 0.68
C TYR A 85 12.98 -7.34 2.15
N ILE A 86 13.74 -6.75 3.07
CA ILE A 86 13.30 -6.61 4.46
C ILE A 86 12.20 -5.53 4.58
N LEU A 87 12.28 -4.47 3.79
CA LEU A 87 11.30 -3.37 3.82
C LEU A 87 10.00 -3.67 3.06
N ALA A 88 10.06 -4.45 1.98
CA ALA A 88 8.90 -4.79 1.15
C ALA A 88 7.67 -5.32 1.91
N PRO A 89 7.76 -6.24 2.90
CA PRO A 89 6.59 -6.68 3.64
C PRO A 89 5.89 -5.55 4.39
N VAL A 90 6.61 -4.55 4.90
CA VAL A 90 6.00 -3.37 5.56
C VAL A 90 5.12 -2.60 4.57
N VAL A 91 5.64 -2.37 3.37
CA VAL A 91 4.92 -1.69 2.29
C VAL A 91 3.72 -2.52 1.82
N LEU A 92 3.89 -3.82 1.64
CA LEU A 92 2.83 -4.73 1.19
C LEU A 92 1.66 -4.79 2.18
N ILE A 93 1.95 -4.90 3.49
CA ILE A 93 0.92 -4.91 4.52
C ILE A 93 0.20 -3.56 4.59
N LYS A 94 0.93 -2.43 4.50
CA LYS A 94 0.28 -1.11 4.42
C LYS A 94 -0.60 -1.00 3.18
N ALA A 95 -0.11 -1.41 2.01
CA ALA A 95 -0.88 -1.40 0.77
C ALA A 95 -2.13 -2.27 0.85
N LEU A 96 -2.08 -3.41 1.54
CA LEU A 96 -3.24 -4.29 1.78
C LEU A 96 -4.23 -3.69 2.79
N SER A 97 -3.74 -2.94 3.78
CA SER A 97 -4.59 -2.32 4.81
C SER A 97 -5.53 -1.24 4.26
N ILE A 98 -5.15 -0.56 3.18
CA ILE A 98 -5.96 0.49 2.54
C ILE A 98 -7.29 -0.08 2.00
N PRO A 99 -7.29 -1.04 1.04
CA PRO A 99 -8.54 -1.58 0.52
C PRO A 99 -9.35 -2.31 1.60
N LEU A 100 -8.71 -2.98 2.54
CA LEU A 100 -9.42 -3.62 3.66
C LEU A 100 -10.13 -2.61 4.56
N SER A 101 -9.49 -1.47 4.87
CA SER A 101 -10.12 -0.39 5.63
C SER A 101 -11.34 0.17 4.91
N VAL A 102 -11.24 0.40 3.59
CA VAL A 102 -12.36 0.88 2.78
C VAL A 102 -13.49 -0.14 2.73
N LEU A 103 -13.19 -1.44 2.61
CA LEU A 103 -14.21 -2.49 2.68
C LEU A 103 -14.88 -2.56 4.05
N GLY A 104 -14.11 -2.37 5.13
CA GLY A 104 -14.65 -2.26 6.50
C GLY A 104 -15.61 -1.07 6.64
N MET A 105 -15.25 0.07 6.06
CA MET A 105 -16.11 1.25 6.00
C MET A 105 -17.40 0.98 5.21
N ILE A 106 -17.31 0.37 4.02
CA ILE A 106 -18.47 -0.01 3.21
C ILE A 106 -19.37 -0.98 3.97
N ALA A 107 -18.79 -1.98 4.65
CA ALA A 107 -19.55 -2.92 5.47
C ALA A 107 -20.29 -2.20 6.62
N ALA A 108 -19.63 -1.27 7.30
CA ALA A 108 -20.26 -0.45 8.35
C ALA A 108 -21.40 0.40 7.79
N MET A 109 -21.19 1.07 6.64
CA MET A 109 -22.24 1.85 5.96
C MET A 109 -23.49 0.99 5.68
N GLN A 110 -23.31 -0.22 5.18
CA GLN A 110 -24.43 -1.15 4.94
C GLN A 110 -25.16 -1.53 6.24
N ILE A 111 -24.43 -1.79 7.32
CA ILE A 111 -25.03 -2.09 8.64
C ILE A 111 -25.87 -0.93 9.17
N TYR A 112 -25.42 0.32 8.96
CA TYR A 112 -26.12 1.53 9.42
C TYR A 112 -27.09 2.12 8.38
N GLY A 113 -27.37 1.41 7.28
CA GLY A 113 -28.32 1.85 6.25
C GLY A 113 -27.83 3.05 5.41
N VAL A 114 -26.53 3.34 5.42
CA VAL A 114 -25.93 4.39 4.59
C VAL A 114 -25.67 3.82 3.18
N PRO A 115 -26.15 4.46 2.10
CA PRO A 115 -25.91 4.00 0.74
C PRO A 115 -24.42 3.93 0.42
N ALA A 116 -23.95 2.78 -0.08
CA ALA A 116 -22.58 2.59 -0.55
C ALA A 116 -22.55 2.13 -2.01
N SER A 117 -21.52 2.52 -2.76
CA SER A 117 -21.36 2.14 -4.16
C SER A 117 -20.87 0.69 -4.30
N LEU A 118 -21.69 -0.18 -4.91
CA LEU A 118 -21.29 -1.56 -5.22
C LEU A 118 -20.10 -1.63 -6.19
N GLY A 119 -20.03 -0.70 -7.14
CA GLY A 119 -18.90 -0.62 -8.07
C GLY A 119 -17.60 -0.30 -7.34
N GLN A 120 -17.65 0.63 -6.38
CA GLN A 120 -16.50 0.93 -5.52
C GLN A 120 -16.10 -0.28 -4.67
N ALA A 121 -17.07 -0.95 -4.05
CA ALA A 121 -16.81 -2.16 -3.27
C ALA A 121 -16.09 -3.24 -4.10
N ALA A 122 -16.55 -3.50 -5.33
CA ALA A 122 -15.93 -4.48 -6.22
C ALA A 122 -14.46 -4.15 -6.53
N VAL A 123 -14.15 -2.88 -6.81
CA VAL A 123 -12.77 -2.42 -7.06
C VAL A 123 -11.87 -2.70 -5.87
N PHE A 124 -12.33 -2.38 -4.65
CA PHE A 124 -11.52 -2.60 -3.44
C PHE A 124 -11.41 -4.08 -3.07
N VAL A 125 -12.42 -4.91 -3.33
CA VAL A 125 -12.32 -6.38 -3.18
C VAL A 125 -11.25 -6.95 -4.11
N VAL A 126 -11.29 -6.58 -5.39
CA VAL A 126 -10.30 -7.04 -6.38
C VAL A 126 -8.90 -6.56 -6.00
N GLY A 127 -8.76 -5.29 -5.62
CA GLY A 127 -7.49 -4.72 -5.14
C GLY A 127 -6.92 -5.47 -3.94
N ALA A 128 -7.74 -5.71 -2.90
CA ALA A 128 -7.34 -6.48 -1.74
C ALA A 128 -6.91 -7.91 -2.10
N ALA A 129 -7.66 -8.58 -2.98
CA ALA A 129 -7.34 -9.93 -3.42
C ALA A 129 -6.00 -9.99 -4.18
N LEU A 130 -5.76 -9.05 -5.10
CA LEU A 130 -4.52 -9.00 -5.88
C LEU A 130 -3.30 -8.70 -5.00
N ILE A 131 -3.41 -7.71 -4.12
CA ILE A 131 -2.33 -7.35 -3.19
C ILE A 131 -2.08 -8.49 -2.19
N GLY A 132 -3.14 -9.11 -1.67
CA GLY A 132 -3.04 -10.26 -0.77
C GLY A 132 -2.40 -11.48 -1.43
N ALA A 133 -2.80 -11.79 -2.67
CA ALA A 133 -2.21 -12.87 -3.45
C ALA A 133 -0.71 -12.61 -3.72
N TYR A 134 -0.34 -11.39 -4.10
CA TYR A 134 1.06 -11.04 -4.30
C TYR A 134 1.85 -11.06 -2.99
N THR A 135 1.28 -10.59 -1.88
CA THR A 135 1.90 -10.65 -0.55
C THR A 135 2.16 -12.10 -0.14
N ARG A 136 1.20 -13.00 -0.36
CA ARG A 136 1.40 -14.44 -0.11
C ARG A 136 2.51 -15.02 -0.99
N HIS A 137 2.51 -14.71 -2.29
CA HIS A 137 3.57 -15.12 -3.22
C HIS A 137 4.95 -14.61 -2.76
N TYR A 138 5.02 -13.35 -2.34
CA TYR A 138 6.21 -12.71 -1.81
C TYR A 138 6.77 -13.45 -0.59
N LEU A 139 5.93 -13.70 0.41
CA LEU A 139 6.32 -14.40 1.64
C LEU A 139 6.78 -15.84 1.38
N ASN A 140 6.07 -16.57 0.52
CA ASN A 140 6.44 -17.93 0.15
C ASN A 140 7.77 -18.01 -0.62
N GLY A 141 8.17 -16.91 -1.28
CA GLY A 141 9.41 -16.83 -2.03
C GLY A 141 10.61 -16.32 -1.24
N MET A 142 10.48 -16.11 0.08
CA MET A 142 11.58 -15.74 0.97
C MET A 142 11.92 -16.89 1.91
N THR A 143 13.19 -17.25 2.00
CA THR A 143 13.69 -18.24 2.96
C THR A 143 14.92 -17.72 3.70
N LEU A 144 15.12 -18.18 4.93
CA LEU A 144 16.33 -17.92 5.70
C LEU A 144 17.22 -19.16 5.64
N ARG A 145 18.47 -19.00 5.23
CA ARG A 145 19.48 -20.06 5.24
C ARG A 145 20.64 -19.66 6.14
N GLU A 146 21.23 -20.63 6.83
CA GLU A 146 22.49 -20.42 7.52
C GLU A 146 23.62 -20.32 6.49
N ALA A 147 24.44 -19.27 6.57
CA ALA A 147 25.66 -19.18 5.78
C ALA A 147 26.61 -20.33 6.18
N PRO A 148 27.29 -20.96 5.21
CA PRO A 148 28.32 -21.96 5.49
C PRO A 148 29.51 -21.39 6.28
#